data_AF-A0A968V845-F1
#
_entry.id   AF-A0A968V845-F1
#
_cell.length_a   1.000
_cell.length_b   1.000
_cell.length_c   1.000
_cell.angle_alpha   90.00
_cell.angle_beta   90.00
_cell.angle_gamma   90.00
#
_symmetry.space_group_name_H-M   'P 1'
#
loop_
_entity.id
_entity.type
_entity.pdbx_description
1 polymer ?
#
loop_
_entity_poly.entity_id
_entity_poly.type
_entity_poly.pdbx_seq_one_letter_code
_entity_poly.pdbx_strand_id
1 'polypeptide(L)'
;MKQYLVLCFILLLGCQLSGQTKFCKVYETRSNLEKRKRLDTAIAPFFFYTSPSMRPYLHSQEAISCYGFLSYFTGGYYLLNLIFVVKLANAPQLYGTIPARGELVVMFLDGKYSKLKASDEVIGRFDKVTESYIYEVQYLMSGNQVKWLEEKSVDRVRVTWSTGYEEYEVFDVDYLVDAFDCIQSHL
;
A
#
# COMPACT_ATOMS: atom_id res chain seq x y z
N MET A 1 37.11 -59.41 4.97
CA MET A 1 35.69 -59.40 5.43
C MET A 1 35.35 -57.95 5.76
N LYS A 2 34.76 -57.16 4.83
CA LYS A 2 33.33 -56.74 4.79
C LYS A 2 32.80 -56.47 6.21
N GLN A 3 32.34 -55.27 6.60
CA GLN A 3 31.17 -54.57 6.03
C GLN A 3 31.08 -53.09 6.50
N TYR A 4 30.41 -52.28 5.68
CA TYR A 4 30.09 -50.84 5.78
C TYR A 4 29.06 -50.50 6.86
N LEU A 5 29.07 -49.25 7.38
CA LEU A 5 27.86 -48.41 7.55
C LEU A 5 28.26 -46.93 7.80
N VAL A 6 28.27 -46.08 6.78
CA VAL A 6 27.26 -45.05 6.41
C VAL A 6 27.23 -43.80 7.32
N LEU A 7 27.63 -42.70 6.69
CA LEU A 7 27.48 -41.29 7.05
C LEU A 7 26.09 -40.93 7.58
N CYS A 8 26.04 -40.11 8.63
CA CYS A 8 24.91 -39.21 8.87
C CYS A 8 25.45 -37.79 9.13
N PHE A 9 25.75 -37.11 8.02
CA PHE A 9 25.92 -35.67 7.93
C PHE A 9 24.51 -35.05 8.07
N ILE A 10 24.03 -34.86 9.30
CA ILE A 10 22.82 -34.08 9.53
C ILE A 10 23.24 -32.62 9.50
N LEU A 11 23.18 -32.07 8.29
CA LEU A 11 23.02 -30.66 8.05
C LEU A 11 21.90 -30.13 8.95
N LEU A 12 22.26 -29.32 9.95
CA LEU A 12 21.38 -28.29 10.47
C LEU A 12 21.20 -27.24 9.35
N LEU A 13 20.44 -27.61 8.32
CA LEU A 13 19.69 -26.64 7.55
C LEU A 13 18.74 -26.00 8.55
N GLY A 14 19.10 -24.79 8.99
CA GLY A 14 18.15 -23.89 9.62
C GLY A 14 16.90 -23.91 8.78
N CYS A 15 15.83 -24.43 9.36
CA CYS A 15 14.50 -24.39 8.82
C CYS A 15 14.20 -22.92 8.58
N GLN A 16 14.33 -22.47 7.33
CA GLN A 16 13.78 -21.20 6.90
C GLN A 16 12.28 -21.34 7.11
N LEU A 17 11.79 -20.82 8.23
CA LEU A 17 10.42 -20.36 8.37
C LEU A 17 10.25 -19.20 7.38
N SER A 18 10.18 -19.51 6.08
CA SER A 18 9.51 -18.61 5.14
C SER A 18 8.04 -18.72 5.48
N GLY A 19 7.55 -17.71 6.21
CA GLY A 19 6.14 -17.50 6.43
C GLY A 19 5.37 -17.67 5.12
N GLN A 20 4.16 -18.21 5.22
CA GLN A 20 3.25 -18.33 4.09
C GLN A 20 3.26 -17.03 3.30
N THR A 21 3.76 -17.07 2.08
CA THR A 21 3.60 -15.96 1.14
C THR A 21 2.11 -15.80 0.91
N LYS A 22 1.54 -14.81 1.61
CA LYS A 22 0.24 -14.22 1.32
C LYS A 22 0.12 -14.08 -0.20
N PHE A 23 -1.01 -14.50 -0.78
CA PHE A 23 -1.19 -14.64 -2.23
C PHE A 23 -0.65 -13.43 -3.01
N CYS A 24 0.58 -13.56 -3.51
CA CYS A 24 1.28 -12.54 -4.27
C CYS A 24 0.89 -12.68 -5.73
N LYS A 25 0.24 -11.65 -6.27
CA LYS A 25 -0.09 -11.53 -7.70
C LYS A 25 0.56 -10.27 -8.23
N VAL A 26 1.38 -10.44 -9.27
CA VAL A 26 2.03 -9.35 -9.97
C VAL A 26 1.51 -9.28 -11.40
N TYR A 27 1.12 -8.09 -11.83
CA TYR A 27 0.65 -7.81 -13.18
C TYR A 27 1.75 -7.08 -13.95
N GLU A 28 2.15 -7.63 -15.09
CA GLU A 28 3.09 -6.97 -15.99
C GLU A 28 2.33 -6.17 -17.04
N THR A 29 2.57 -4.87 -17.09
CA THR A 29 2.09 -4.00 -18.17
C THR A 29 3.25 -3.60 -19.06
N ARG A 30 3.12 -3.88 -20.37
CA ARG A 30 4.01 -3.36 -21.41
C ARG A 30 3.26 -2.31 -22.22
N SER A 31 3.68 -1.06 -22.11
CA SER A 31 3.19 -0.01 -22.99
C SER A 31 4.02 0.00 -24.28
N ASN A 32 3.36 0.07 -25.44
CA ASN A 32 4.05 0.25 -26.72
C ASN A 32 4.69 1.65 -26.85
N LEU A 33 4.28 2.61 -26.00
CA LEU A 33 4.76 3.99 -25.99
C LEU A 33 5.86 4.21 -24.95
N GLU A 34 5.77 3.54 -23.80
CA GLU A 34 6.78 3.60 -22.74
C GLU A 34 7.66 2.35 -22.84
N LYS A 35 8.90 2.49 -23.29
CA LYS A 35 9.90 1.40 -23.39
C LYS A 35 10.26 0.73 -22.04
N ARG A 36 9.51 0.98 -20.96
CA ARG A 36 9.77 0.52 -19.61
C ARG A 36 8.71 -0.50 -19.21
N LYS A 37 9.16 -1.68 -18.79
CA LYS A 37 8.30 -2.70 -18.18
C LYS A 37 7.85 -2.19 -16.80
N ARG A 38 6.55 -2.28 -16.54
CA ARG A 38 5.90 -1.96 -15.25
C ARG A 38 5.36 -3.24 -14.61
N LEU A 39 5.62 -3.42 -13.32
CA LEU A 39 5.07 -4.49 -12.50
C LEU A 39 4.18 -3.88 -11.42
N ASP A 40 2.97 -4.40 -11.25
CA ASP A 40 2.02 -3.96 -10.23
C ASP A 40 1.65 -5.11 -9.31
N THR A 41 1.60 -4.90 -7.99
CA THR A 41 0.95 -5.86 -7.09
C THR A 41 -0.57 -5.84 -7.29
N ALA A 42 -1.25 -6.88 -6.82
CA ALA A 42 -2.70 -6.83 -6.67
C ALA A 42 -3.13 -5.70 -5.72
N ILE A 43 -4.29 -5.13 -6.02
CA ILE A 43 -4.98 -4.18 -5.14
C ILE A 43 -5.41 -4.92 -3.88
N ALA A 44 -5.09 -4.37 -2.72
CA ALA A 44 -5.52 -4.91 -1.44
C ALA A 44 -6.04 -3.81 -0.50
N PRO A 45 -6.90 -4.15 0.49
CA PRO A 45 -7.29 -3.23 1.54
C PRO A 45 -6.08 -2.68 2.29
N PHE A 46 -6.06 -1.38 2.55
CA PHE A 46 -5.02 -0.73 3.35
C PHE A 46 -5.58 -0.30 4.71
N PHE A 47 -6.63 0.51 4.71
CA PHE A 47 -7.39 0.86 5.90
C PHE A 47 -8.84 1.18 5.55
N PHE A 48 -9.75 1.09 6.53
CA PHE A 48 -11.11 1.60 6.45
C PHE A 48 -11.38 2.43 7.70
N TYR A 49 -12.15 3.49 7.54
CA TYR A 49 -12.39 4.43 8.61
C TYR A 49 -13.81 4.98 8.56
N THR A 50 -14.39 5.08 9.75
CA THR A 50 -15.64 5.77 10.02
C THR A 50 -15.50 6.52 11.32
N SER A 51 -15.71 7.83 11.30
CA SER A 51 -15.69 8.62 12.53
C SER A 51 -16.80 8.14 13.49
N PRO A 52 -16.57 8.19 14.81
CA PRO A 52 -17.56 7.75 15.79
C PRO A 52 -18.93 8.44 15.64
N SER A 53 -18.94 9.70 15.22
CA SER A 53 -20.17 10.48 14.99
C SER A 53 -20.96 10.03 13.76
N MET A 54 -20.30 9.46 12.74
CA MET A 54 -20.95 9.00 11.51
C MET A 54 -21.41 7.55 11.59
N ARG A 55 -20.80 6.74 12.45
CA ARG A 55 -21.08 5.30 12.57
C ARG A 55 -22.58 4.94 12.74
N PRO A 56 -23.41 5.69 13.49
CA PRO A 56 -24.85 5.42 13.59
C PRO A 56 -25.61 5.55 12.26
N TYR A 57 -25.11 6.35 11.31
CA TYR A 57 -25.81 6.69 10.07
C TYR A 57 -25.40 5.81 8.87
N LEU A 58 -24.33 5.03 9.00
CA LEU A 58 -23.73 4.31 7.87
C LEU A 58 -24.07 2.82 7.82
N HIS A 59 -25.00 2.33 8.65
CA HIS A 59 -25.54 0.95 8.58
C HIS A 59 -24.47 -0.15 8.41
N SER A 60 -23.34 -0.04 9.14
CA SER A 60 -22.18 -0.96 9.06
C SER A 60 -21.30 -0.84 7.82
N GLN A 61 -21.47 0.21 7.02
CA GLN A 61 -20.54 0.58 5.97
C GLN A 61 -19.46 1.52 6.50
N GLU A 62 -18.30 1.47 5.86
CA GLU A 62 -17.20 2.38 6.17
C GLU A 62 -17.33 3.69 5.40
N ALA A 63 -17.14 4.82 6.07
CA ALA A 63 -17.23 6.15 5.46
C ALA A 63 -16.12 6.35 4.43
N ILE A 64 -14.91 5.89 4.75
CA ILE A 64 -13.75 5.89 3.88
C ILE A 64 -13.22 4.47 3.80
N SER A 65 -13.00 3.98 2.58
CA SER A 65 -12.23 2.77 2.33
C SER A 65 -11.01 3.09 1.49
N CYS A 66 -9.83 2.72 1.97
CA CYS A 66 -8.57 2.89 1.26
C CYS A 66 -8.02 1.54 0.82
N TYR A 67 -7.67 1.45 -0.46
CA TYR A 67 -6.99 0.32 -1.07
C TYR A 67 -5.64 0.76 -1.60
N GLY A 68 -4.66 -0.14 -1.57
CA GLY A 68 -3.32 0.14 -2.06
C GLY A 68 -2.85 -0.88 -3.09
N PHE A 69 -1.84 -0.49 -3.88
CA PHE A 69 -0.96 -1.39 -4.60
C PHE A 69 0.37 -0.71 -4.91
N LEU A 70 1.45 -1.49 -5.01
CA LEU A 70 2.77 -0.99 -5.41
C LEU A 70 2.95 -1.15 -6.91
N SER A 71 3.58 -0.15 -7.52
CA SER A 71 4.06 -0.20 -8.90
C SER A 71 5.57 -0.08 -8.94
N TYR A 72 6.22 -0.93 -9.71
CA TYR A 72 7.63 -0.87 -10.04
C TYR A 72 7.84 -0.61 -11.52
N PHE A 73 8.74 0.30 -11.85
CA PHE A 73 9.18 0.56 -13.22
C PHE A 73 10.62 0.14 -13.40
N THR A 74 10.88 -0.53 -14.53
CA THR A 74 12.24 -0.91 -14.95
C THR A 74 13.15 0.32 -14.94
N GLY A 75 14.18 0.27 -14.09
CA GLY A 75 15.03 1.43 -13.76
C GLY A 75 15.10 1.75 -12.27
N GLY A 76 14.42 0.98 -11.40
CA GLY A 76 14.57 1.11 -9.94
C GLY A 76 13.56 2.05 -9.27
N TYR A 77 12.46 2.40 -9.94
CA TYR A 77 11.49 3.37 -9.43
C TYR A 77 10.24 2.67 -8.89
N TYR A 78 9.80 3.07 -7.70
CA TYR A 78 8.58 2.58 -7.09
C TYR A 78 7.56 3.70 -6.89
N LEU A 79 6.28 3.37 -7.06
CA LEU A 79 5.13 4.20 -6.68
C LEU A 79 4.25 3.43 -5.70
N LEU A 80 3.74 4.13 -4.69
CA LEU A 80 2.63 3.66 -3.89
C LEU A 80 1.35 4.28 -4.43
N ASN A 81 0.43 3.44 -4.92
CA ASN A 81 -0.86 3.87 -5.42
C ASN A 81 -1.90 3.65 -4.33
N LEU A 82 -2.65 4.68 -3.96
CA LEU A 82 -3.76 4.59 -3.02
C LEU A 82 -5.07 5.00 -3.69
N ILE A 83 -6.11 4.23 -3.44
CA ILE A 83 -7.47 4.46 -3.93
C ILE A 83 -8.36 4.69 -2.72
N PHE A 84 -8.82 5.92 -2.52
CA PHE A 84 -9.77 6.27 -1.48
C PHE A 84 -11.19 6.25 -2.07
N VAL A 85 -12.08 5.50 -1.44
CA VAL A 85 -13.50 5.43 -1.75
C VAL A 85 -14.26 6.04 -0.58
N VAL A 86 -14.87 7.20 -0.79
CA VAL A 86 -15.59 7.95 0.23
C VAL A 86 -17.10 7.86 -0.01
N LYS A 87 -17.80 7.22 0.92
CA LYS A 87 -19.25 6.97 0.88
C LYS A 87 -20.05 8.06 1.58
N LEU A 88 -19.81 9.31 1.20
CA LEU A 88 -20.49 10.48 1.75
C LEU A 88 -20.91 11.40 0.62
N ALA A 89 -22.17 11.78 0.59
CA ALA A 89 -22.72 12.65 -0.46
C ALA A 89 -22.04 14.04 -0.50
N ASN A 90 -21.52 14.51 0.63
CA ASN A 90 -20.80 15.77 0.77
C ASN A 90 -19.27 15.60 0.86
N ALA A 91 -18.71 14.49 0.38
CA ALA A 91 -17.27 14.24 0.42
C ALA A 91 -16.42 15.38 -0.17
N PRO A 92 -16.79 16.02 -1.30
CA PRO A 92 -16.00 17.14 -1.84
C PRO A 92 -15.92 18.34 -0.90
N GLN A 93 -16.95 18.60 -0.10
CA GLN A 93 -16.94 19.70 0.86
C GLN A 93 -16.12 19.35 2.12
N LEU A 94 -16.13 18.08 2.53
CA LEU A 94 -15.41 17.62 3.71
C LEU A 94 -13.91 17.46 3.47
N TYR A 95 -13.53 16.86 2.34
CA TYR A 95 -12.16 16.47 2.05
C TYR A 95 -11.51 17.30 0.93
N GLY A 96 -12.30 17.93 0.06
CA GLY A 96 -11.77 18.71 -1.07
C GLY A 96 -10.96 17.85 -2.02
N THR A 97 -9.71 18.24 -2.27
CA THR A 97 -8.74 17.56 -3.15
C THR A 97 -7.58 16.96 -2.36
N ILE A 98 -6.77 16.11 -3.00
CA ILE A 98 -5.43 15.79 -2.49
C ILE A 98 -4.45 16.68 -3.26
N PRO A 99 -3.79 17.65 -2.61
CA PRO A 99 -2.95 18.62 -3.31
C PRO A 99 -1.75 17.97 -3.98
N ALA A 100 -1.30 18.55 -5.09
CA ALA A 100 0.00 18.19 -5.67
C ALA A 100 1.11 18.36 -4.63
N ARG A 101 2.00 17.37 -4.51
CA ARG A 101 3.04 17.28 -3.46
C ARG A 101 2.50 17.23 -2.02
N GLY A 102 1.19 17.04 -1.84
CA GLY A 102 0.57 16.76 -0.55
C GLY A 102 1.21 15.53 0.08
N GLU A 103 1.39 15.57 1.41
CA GLU A 103 2.11 14.54 2.13
C GLU A 103 1.21 13.37 2.52
N LEU A 104 1.69 12.15 2.29
CA LEU A 104 1.30 10.97 3.03
C LEU A 104 2.40 10.68 4.05
N VAL A 105 2.07 10.80 5.34
CA VAL A 105 3.01 10.46 6.41
C VAL A 105 2.73 9.03 6.85
N VAL A 106 3.63 8.11 6.52
CA VAL A 106 3.59 6.72 6.98
C VAL A 106 4.32 6.64 8.31
N MET A 107 3.60 6.31 9.38
CA MET A 107 4.16 6.14 10.72
C MET A 107 4.34 4.65 11.00
N PHE A 108 5.54 4.27 11.42
CA PHE A 108 5.92 2.89 11.68
C PHE A 108 5.73 2.52 13.15
N LEU A 109 5.66 1.22 13.46
CA LEU A 109 5.55 0.73 14.83
C LEU A 109 6.74 1.15 15.72
N ASP A 110 7.91 1.42 15.14
CA ASP A 110 9.10 1.92 15.84
C ASP A 110 9.05 3.42 16.19
N GLY A 111 7.93 4.10 15.90
CA GLY A 111 7.72 5.52 16.14
C GLY A 111 8.39 6.46 15.14
N LYS A 112 9.14 5.94 14.16
CA LYS A 112 9.67 6.74 13.05
C LYS A 112 8.59 6.94 11.99
N TYR A 113 8.87 7.82 11.02
CA TYR A 113 7.94 8.09 9.94
C TYR A 113 8.64 8.38 8.60
N SER A 114 7.94 8.10 7.50
CA SER A 114 8.34 8.43 6.14
C SER A 114 7.30 9.36 5.51
N LYS A 115 7.73 10.40 4.81
CA LYS A 115 6.85 11.37 4.14
C LYS A 115 6.87 11.20 2.64
N LEU A 116 5.86 10.57 2.08
CA LEU A 116 5.70 10.44 0.63
C LEU A 116 4.95 11.65 0.07
N LYS A 117 5.19 11.98 -1.20
CA LYS A 117 4.58 13.14 -1.86
C LYS A 117 3.71 12.68 -3.02
N ALA A 118 2.48 13.18 -3.07
CA ALA A 118 1.60 12.98 -4.20
C ALA A 118 2.24 13.54 -5.47
N SER A 119 2.21 12.77 -6.56
CA SER A 119 2.74 13.18 -7.86
C SER A 119 2.00 14.39 -8.42
N ASP A 120 0.67 14.37 -8.33
CA ASP A 120 -0.24 15.33 -8.93
C ASP A 120 -1.37 15.70 -7.97
N GLU A 121 -2.12 16.75 -8.30
CA GLU A 121 -3.37 17.05 -7.60
C GLU A 121 -4.46 16.05 -8.02
N VAL A 122 -5.20 15.54 -7.04
CA VAL A 122 -6.28 14.58 -7.26
C VAL A 122 -7.61 15.17 -6.80
N ILE A 123 -8.54 15.27 -7.74
CA ILE A 123 -9.92 15.70 -7.49
C ILE A 123 -10.79 14.44 -7.44
N GLY A 124 -11.62 14.32 -6.39
CA GLY A 124 -12.51 13.19 -6.22
C GLY A 124 -13.54 13.08 -7.34
N ARG A 125 -13.59 11.93 -8.01
CA ARG A 125 -14.58 11.64 -9.06
C ARG A 125 -15.78 10.92 -8.47
N PHE A 126 -16.97 11.43 -8.72
CA PHE A 126 -18.20 10.73 -8.34
C PHE A 126 -18.44 9.51 -9.24
N ASP A 127 -18.64 8.35 -8.61
CA ASP A 127 -19.08 7.13 -9.25
C ASP A 127 -20.57 6.92 -8.97
N LYS A 128 -21.37 6.93 -10.03
CA LYS A 128 -22.83 6.79 -9.95
C LYS A 128 -23.28 5.37 -9.60
N VAL A 129 -22.46 4.35 -9.87
CA VAL A 129 -22.81 2.96 -9.62
C VAL A 129 -22.65 2.65 -8.14
N THR A 130 -21.57 3.15 -7.53
CA THR A 130 -21.26 2.92 -6.12
C THR A 130 -21.69 4.07 -5.21
N GLU A 131 -22.27 5.13 -5.78
CA GLU A 131 -22.66 6.38 -5.09
C GLU A 131 -21.56 6.93 -4.17
N SER A 132 -20.32 6.87 -4.65
CA SER A 132 -19.12 7.18 -3.87
C SER A 132 -18.21 8.15 -4.61
N TYR A 133 -17.37 8.87 -3.86
CA TYR A 133 -16.28 9.66 -4.42
C TYR A 133 -14.99 8.86 -4.40
N ILE A 134 -14.33 8.78 -5.55
CA ILE A 134 -13.09 8.03 -5.74
C ILE A 134 -11.92 8.99 -5.95
N TYR A 135 -10.88 8.84 -5.14
CA TYR A 135 -9.60 9.56 -5.26
C TYR A 135 -8.49 8.55 -5.52
N GLU A 136 -7.82 8.65 -6.66
CA GLU A 136 -6.72 7.76 -7.05
C GLU A 136 -5.42 8.55 -7.02
N VAL A 137 -4.54 8.24 -6.07
CA VAL A 137 -3.32 9.02 -5.80
C VAL A 137 -2.10 8.15 -6.00
N GLN A 138 -1.07 8.75 -6.59
CA GLN A 138 0.24 8.15 -6.73
C GLN A 138 1.24 8.89 -5.86
N TYR A 139 1.98 8.15 -5.03
CA TYR A 139 3.02 8.67 -4.16
C TYR A 139 4.39 8.20 -4.64
N LEU A 140 5.23 9.16 -5.00
CA LEU A 140 6.62 8.89 -5.40
C LEU A 140 7.46 8.51 -4.19
N MET A 141 8.29 7.47 -4.34
CA MET A 141 9.20 7.00 -3.31
C MET A 141 10.67 7.17 -3.74
N SER A 142 11.46 7.79 -2.88
CA SER A 142 12.92 7.81 -2.98
C SER A 142 13.54 6.53 -2.44
N GLY A 143 14.79 6.24 -2.80
CA GLY A 143 15.48 5.01 -2.37
C GLY A 143 15.53 4.81 -0.85
N ASN A 144 15.67 5.87 -0.05
CA ASN A 144 15.63 5.76 1.41
C ASN A 144 14.23 5.41 1.94
N GLN A 145 13.19 5.94 1.29
CA GLN A 145 11.81 5.66 1.67
C GLN A 145 11.43 4.23 1.31
N VAL A 146 11.87 3.76 0.13
CA VAL A 146 11.73 2.35 -0.28
C VAL A 146 12.33 1.43 0.78
N LYS A 147 13.60 1.62 1.16
CA LYS A 147 14.24 0.82 2.22
C LYS A 147 13.44 0.77 3.52
N TRP A 148 12.88 1.90 3.94
CA TRP A 148 12.10 1.94 5.17
C TRP A 148 10.77 1.19 5.03
N LEU A 149 10.12 1.27 3.88
CA LEU A 149 8.83 0.60 3.64
C LEU A 149 9.01 -0.89 3.32
N GLU A 150 10.20 -1.31 2.90
CA GLU A 150 10.60 -2.71 2.74
C GLU A 150 10.84 -3.40 4.09
N GLU A 151 11.32 -2.68 5.10
CA GLU A 151 11.78 -3.30 6.35
C GLU A 151 10.84 -3.10 7.54
N LYS A 152 9.93 -2.12 7.47
CA LYS A 152 9.19 -1.66 8.65
C LYS A 152 7.69 -1.79 8.49
N SER A 153 7.09 -2.42 9.49
CA SER A 153 5.66 -2.50 9.67
C SER A 153 5.05 -1.11 9.95
N VAL A 154 3.95 -0.83 9.25
CA VAL A 154 3.20 0.42 9.32
C VAL A 154 2.16 0.34 10.43
N ASP A 155 2.15 1.35 11.30
CA ASP A 155 1.16 1.50 12.37
C ASP A 155 -0.08 2.24 11.85
N ARG A 156 0.16 3.44 11.33
CA ARG A 156 -0.90 4.36 10.86
C ARG A 156 -0.37 5.25 9.75
N VAL A 157 -1.27 5.89 9.02
CA VAL A 157 -0.93 6.88 8.01
C VAL A 157 -1.66 8.19 8.26
N ARG A 158 -1.00 9.31 7.97
CA ARG A 158 -1.63 10.65 7.92
C ARG A 158 -1.75 11.08 6.47
N VAL A 159 -2.97 11.35 6.03
CA VAL A 159 -3.26 11.84 4.68
C VAL A 159 -3.52 13.33 4.73
N THR A 160 -2.84 14.08 3.85
CA THR A 160 -3.10 15.50 3.64
C THR A 160 -4.18 15.70 2.58
N TRP A 161 -5.31 16.25 3.02
CA TRP A 161 -6.40 16.73 2.19
C TRP A 161 -6.27 18.26 1.99
N SER A 162 -6.99 18.84 1.04
CA SER A 162 -6.99 20.30 0.86
C SER A 162 -7.68 21.03 2.01
N THR A 163 -8.54 20.34 2.76
CA THR A 163 -9.27 20.86 3.92
C THR A 163 -8.54 20.65 5.25
N GLY A 164 -7.46 19.87 5.28
CA GLY A 164 -6.73 19.54 6.50
C GLY A 164 -5.97 18.23 6.41
N TYR A 165 -5.79 17.54 7.53
CA TYR A 165 -5.18 16.21 7.55
C TYR A 165 -5.98 15.29 8.46
N GLU A 166 -5.95 14.00 8.14
CA GLU A 166 -6.55 12.95 8.95
C GLU A 166 -5.58 11.78 9.12
N GLU A 167 -5.72 11.06 10.23
CA GLU A 167 -4.92 9.87 10.54
C GLU A 167 -5.79 8.63 10.52
N TYR A 168 -5.25 7.55 9.94
CA TYR A 168 -5.94 6.28 9.78
C TYR A 168 -5.02 5.14 10.23
N GLU A 169 -5.54 4.27 11.07
CA GLU A 169 -4.86 3.04 11.49
C GLU A 169 -4.89 2.02 10.35
N VAL A 170 -3.75 1.37 10.09
CA VAL A 170 -3.63 0.36 9.03
C VAL A 170 -4.07 -1.00 9.59
N PHE A 171 -4.78 -1.80 8.79
CA PHE A 171 -5.25 -3.11 9.25
C PHE A 171 -4.14 -4.15 9.33
N ASP A 172 -3.33 -4.19 8.28
CA ASP A 172 -2.25 -5.13 8.14
C ASP A 172 -0.94 -4.37 8.16
N VAL A 173 -0.29 -4.42 9.31
CA VAL A 173 0.92 -3.66 9.58
C VAL A 173 2.07 -4.05 8.64
N ASP A 174 2.06 -5.27 8.10
CA ASP A 174 3.09 -5.78 7.20
C ASP A 174 2.68 -5.66 5.72
N TYR A 175 1.54 -5.03 5.41
CA TYR A 175 1.03 -4.89 4.04
C TYR A 175 2.08 -4.37 3.04
N LEU A 176 2.84 -3.33 3.40
CA LEU A 176 3.84 -2.77 2.50
C LEU A 176 5.06 -3.68 2.37
N VAL A 177 5.52 -4.30 3.46
CA VAL A 177 6.62 -5.27 3.46
C VAL A 177 6.28 -6.42 2.51
N ASP A 178 5.10 -7.03 2.69
CA ASP A 178 4.58 -8.09 1.84
C ASP A 178 4.53 -7.67 0.36
N ALA A 179 4.08 -6.45 0.08
CA ALA A 179 3.95 -5.93 -1.27
C ALA A 179 5.33 -5.72 -1.94
N PHE A 180 6.33 -5.26 -1.18
CA PHE A 180 7.70 -5.13 -1.67
C PHE A 180 8.33 -6.50 -1.96
N ASP A 181 8.25 -7.45 -1.01
CA ASP A 181 8.74 -8.82 -1.19
C ASP A 181 8.10 -9.48 -2.42
N CYS A 182 6.79 -9.24 -2.61
CA CYS A 182 6.05 -9.72 -3.77
C CYS A 182 6.60 -9.17 -5.09
N ILE A 183 6.87 -7.87 -5.21
CA ILE A 183 7.48 -7.31 -6.43
C ILE A 183 8.91 -7.82 -6.61
N GLN A 184 9.73 -7.79 -5.56
CA GLN A 184 11.16 -8.12 -5.63
C GLN A 184 11.40 -9.57 -6.07
N SER A 185 10.54 -10.51 -5.67
CA SER A 185 10.60 -11.90 -6.14
C SER A 185 10.35 -12.09 -7.64
N HIS A 186 9.88 -11.04 -8.34
CA HIS A 186 9.58 -11.02 -9.78
C HIS A 186 10.52 -10.10 -10.60
N LEU A 187 11.56 -9.54 -9.98
CA LEU A 187 12.61 -8.75 -10.62
C LEU A 187 13.75 -9.63 -11.12
#